data_AF-A0A7Y1YPQ9-F1
#
_entry.id   AF-A0A7Y1YPQ9-F1
#
_cell.length_a   1.000
_cell.length_b   1.000
_cell.length_c   1.000
_cell.angle_alpha   90.00
_cell.angle_beta   90.00
_cell.angle_gamma   90.00
#
_symmetry.space_group_name_H-M   'P 1'
#
loop_
_entity.id
_entity.type
_entity.pdbx_description
1 polymer ?
#
loop_
_entity_poly.entity_id
_entity_poly.type
_entity_poly.pdbx_seq_one_letter_code
_entity_poly.pdbx_strand_id
1 'polypeptide(L)' 'MKGIKNTATFYQRTIPVFLSTLILFWFLPVASQEIRVEPPNWWAGMRDSTLQLMVHSPGIGAYSAHIDSQEIE' A
#
# COMPACT_ATOMS: atom_id res chain seq x y z
N MET A 1 54.04 -5.32 12.21
CA MET A 1 52.74 -6.03 12.34
C MET A 1 51.63 -5.05 12.80
N LYS A 2 51.23 -4.08 11.95
CA LYS A 2 50.25 -3.02 12.32
C LYS A 2 49.00 -2.98 11.43
N GLY A 3 48.89 -3.88 10.43
CA GLY A 3 47.79 -3.89 9.45
C GLY A 3 46.55 -4.72 9.84
N ILE A 4 46.68 -5.71 10.73
CA ILE A 4 45.59 -6.66 11.06
C ILE A 4 44.55 -6.01 12.01
N LYS A 5 44.96 -5.03 12.82
CA LYS A 5 44.07 -4.40 13.81
C LYS A 5 43.11 -3.38 13.19
N ASN A 6 43.48 -2.79 12.04
CA ASN A 6 42.68 -1.76 11.36
C ASN A 6 41.57 -2.36 10.50
N THR A 7 41.74 -3.59 10.00
CA THR A 7 40.69 -4.30 9.24
C THR A 7 39.60 -4.82 10.18
N ALA A 8 39.97 -5.41 11.32
CA ALA A 8 39.02 -5.91 12.31
C ALA A 8 38.12 -4.80 12.91
N THR A 9 38.71 -3.64 13.23
CA THR A 9 37.98 -2.48 13.76
C THR A 9 37.09 -1.80 12.72
N PHE A 10 37.41 -1.92 11.43
CA PHE A 10 36.58 -1.45 10.32
C PHE A 10 35.27 -2.27 10.21
N TYR A 11 35.38 -3.60 10.20
CA TYR A 11 34.21 -4.51 10.22
C TYR A 11 33.33 -4.28 11.45
N GLN A 12 33.95 -4.06 12.61
CA GLN A 12 33.24 -3.88 13.87
C GLN A 12 32.32 -2.64 13.89
N ARG A 13 32.56 -1.63 13.03
CA ARG A 13 31.74 -0.40 12.93
C ARG A 13 30.74 -0.44 11.77
N THR A 14 31.01 -1.18 10.70
CA THR A 14 30.13 -1.25 9.52
C THR A 14 29.02 -2.29 9.65
N ILE A 15 29.27 -3.41 10.33
CA ILE A 15 28.28 -4.47 10.60
C ILE A 15 27.02 -3.95 11.32
N PRO A 16 27.10 -3.19 12.44
CA PRO A 16 25.90 -2.74 13.14
C PRO A 16 25.09 -1.73 12.32
N VAL A 17 25.74 -0.92 11.47
CA VAL A 17 25.06 0.00 10.56
C VAL A 17 24.31 -0.78 9.49
N PHE A 18 24.94 -1.79 8.88
CA PHE A 18 24.29 -2.66 7.91
C PHE A 18 23.11 -3.43 8.53
N LEU A 19 23.29 -3.98 9.73
CA LEU A 19 22.26 -4.71 10.46
C LEU A 19 21.09 -3.79 10.84
N SER A 20 21.39 -2.56 11.28
CA SER A 20 20.38 -1.55 11.58
C SER A 20 19.56 -1.18 10.33
N THR A 21 20.22 -0.97 9.19
CA THR A 21 19.52 -0.69 7.92
C THR A 21 18.66 -1.87 7.46
N LEU A 22 19.14 -3.11 7.64
CA LEU A 22 18.39 -4.32 7.30
C LEU A 22 17.14 -4.48 8.18
N ILE A 23 17.27 -4.19 9.48
CA ILE A 23 16.16 -4.22 10.44
C ILE A 23 15.13 -3.12 10.11
N LEU A 24 15.58 -1.92 9.73
CA LEU A 24 14.69 -0.83 9.33
C LEU A 24 13.87 -1.17 8.07
N PHE A 25 14.43 -1.93 7.14
CA PHE A 25 13.72 -2.40 5.93
C PHE A 25 12.65 -3.46 6.23
N TRP A 26 12.80 -4.22 7.31
CA TRP A 26 11.87 -5.29 7.68
C TRP A 26 10.50 -4.77 8.12
N PHE A 27 10.44 -3.53 8.59
CA PHE A 27 9.22 -2.89 9.08
C PHE A 27 8.49 -2.07 8.02
N LEU A 28 8.93 -2.07 6.76
CA LEU A 28 8.22 -1.36 5.70
C LEU A 28 6.88 -2.05 5.44
N PRO A 29 5.73 -1.41 5.74
CA PRO A 29 4.44 -1.98 5.38
C PRO A 29 4.32 -1.97 3.85
N VAL A 30 4.38 -3.14 3.23
CA VAL A 30 4.05 -3.31 1.81
C VAL A 30 2.54 -3.48 1.73
N ALA A 31 1.82 -2.38 1.67
CA ALA A 31 0.38 -2.39 1.44
C ALA A 31 0.00 -1.31 0.43
N SER A 32 -0.11 -1.71 -0.83
CA SER A 32 -0.93 -0.98 -1.80
C SER A 32 -2.22 -1.77 -1.97
N GLN A 33 -3.21 -1.47 -1.15
CA GLN A 33 -4.56 -2.00 -1.37
C GLN A 33 -5.21 -1.15 -2.45
N GLU A 34 -5.13 -1.62 -3.69
CA GLU A 34 -5.82 -0.99 -4.82
C GLU A 34 -7.29 -1.42 -4.79
N ILE A 35 -8.18 -0.44 -4.62
CA ILE A 35 -9.61 -0.63 -4.81
C ILE A 35 -9.90 -0.30 -6.28
N ARG A 36 -10.33 -1.31 -7.04
CA ARG A 36 -10.72 -1.13 -8.43
C ARG A 36 -12.24 -1.01 -8.53
N VAL A 37 -12.72 0.06 -9.15
CA VAL A 37 -14.14 0.34 -9.37
C VAL A 37 -14.40 0.46 -10.87
N GLU A 38 -15.40 -0.27 -11.37
CA GLU A 38 -15.80 -0.24 -12.77
C GLU A 38 -17.31 -0.03 -12.91
N PRO A 39 -17.77 0.89 -13.78
CA PRO A 39 -16.97 1.93 -14.43
C PRO A 39 -16.44 2.94 -13.39
N PRO A 40 -15.32 3.63 -13.68
CA PRO A 40 -14.71 4.56 -12.71
C PRO A 40 -15.51 5.86 -12.52
N ASN A 41 -16.32 6.25 -13.51
CA ASN A 41 -17.16 7.44 -13.49
C ASN A 41 -18.41 7.21 -14.34
N TRP A 42 -19.43 8.06 -14.14
CA TRP A 42 -20.66 8.05 -14.94
C TRP A 42 -21.16 9.48 -15.19
N TRP A 43 -22.07 9.63 -16.14
CA TRP A 43 -22.64 10.92 -16.50
C TRP A 43 -24.06 11.06 -15.98
N ALA A 44 -24.38 12.25 -15.47
CA ALA A 44 -25.76 12.65 -15.23
C ALA A 44 -26.53 12.73 -16.56
N GLY A 45 -27.82 12.38 -16.54
CA GLY A 45 -28.68 12.44 -17.73
C GLY A 45 -28.45 11.32 -18.75
N MET A 46 -27.70 10.27 -18.40
CA MET A 46 -27.64 9.04 -19.18
C MET A 46 -29.05 8.48 -19.38
N ARG A 47 -29.30 7.89 -20.57
CA ARG A 47 -30.62 7.33 -20.92
C ARG A 47 -31.11 6.32 -19.89
N ASP A 48 -30.20 5.52 -19.36
CA ASP A 48 -30.44 4.65 -18.22
C ASP A 48 -29.93 5.35 -16.95
N SER A 49 -30.82 5.53 -15.98
CA SER A 49 -30.52 6.12 -14.69
C SER A 49 -29.93 5.11 -13.70
N THR A 50 -29.99 3.81 -14.01
CA THR A 50 -29.47 2.75 -13.14
C THR A 50 -28.01 2.47 -13.47
N LEU A 51 -27.14 2.63 -12.47
CA LEU A 51 -25.72 2.31 -12.58
C LEU A 51 -25.37 1.15 -11.65
N GLN A 52 -24.83 0.08 -12.21
CA GLN A 52 -24.22 -0.99 -11.44
C GLN A 52 -22.71 -0.81 -11.40
N LEU A 53 -22.14 -0.75 -10.19
CA LEU A 53 -20.70 -0.70 -9.98
C LEU A 53 -20.15 -2.09 -9.62
N MET A 54 -19.07 -2.47 -10.27
CA MET A 54 -18.24 -3.61 -9.87
C MET A 54 -17.06 -3.10 -9.05
N VAL A 55 -17.01 -3.52 -7.78
CA VAL A 55 -15.93 -3.15 -6.86
C VAL A 55 -15.08 -4.39 -6.57
N HIS A 56 -13.76 -4.26 -6.75
CA HIS A 56 -12.81 -5.34 -6.53
C HIS A 56 -11.68 -4.90 -5.59
N SER A 57 -11.58 -5.60 -4.45
CA SER A 57 -10.49 -5.52 -3.49
C SER A 57 -10.54 -6.75 -2.55
N PRO A 58 -9.40 -7.23 -2.03
CA PRO A 58 -9.41 -8.30 -1.02
C PRO A 58 -10.31 -7.96 0.18
N GLY A 59 -11.28 -8.84 0.47
CA GLY A 59 -12.18 -8.69 1.62
C GLY A 59 -13.34 -7.69 1.43
N ILE A 60 -13.47 -7.03 0.26
CA ILE A 60 -14.49 -5.99 0.05
C ILE A 60 -15.93 -6.50 0.22
N GLY A 61 -16.18 -7.78 -0.02
CA GLY A 61 -17.51 -8.40 0.14
C GLY A 61 -18.00 -8.48 1.60
N ALA A 62 -17.14 -8.22 2.58
CA ALA A 62 -17.52 -8.15 3.99
C ALA A 62 -18.08 -6.77 4.40
N TYR A 63 -18.06 -5.79 3.50
CA TYR A 63 -18.49 -4.41 3.76
C TYR A 63 -19.86 -4.13 3.14
N SER A 64 -20.56 -3.13 3.66
CA SER A 64 -21.80 -2.61 3.08
C SER A 64 -21.54 -1.27 2.40
N ALA A 65 -22.11 -1.08 1.22
CA ALA A 65 -22.03 0.18 0.51
C ALA A 65 -22.95 1.22 1.18
N HIS A 66 -22.48 2.47 1.26
CA HIS A 66 -23.25 3.60 1.75
C HIS A 66 -22.90 4.84 0.92
N ILE A 67 -23.90 5.65 0.60
CA ILE A 67 -23.74 6.91 -0.13
C ILE A 67 -24.39 8.03 0.67
N ASP A 68 -23.66 9.12 0.87
CA ASP A 68 -24.17 10.34 1.48
C ASP A 68 -24.38 11.38 0.38
N SER A 69 -25.56 11.34 -0.25
CA SER A 69 -25.93 12.28 -1.29
C SER A 69 -27.44 12.48 -1.28
N GLN A 70 -27.88 13.68 -1.66
CA GLN A 70 -29.30 14.02 -1.76
C GLN A 70 -29.90 13.68 -3.14
N GLU A 71 -29.04 13.42 -4.13
CA GLU A 71 -29.43 13.29 -5.54
C GLU A 71 -29.39 11.85 -6.07
N ILE A 72 -28.66 10.95 -5.39
CA ILE A 72 -28.49 9.55 -5.79
C ILE A 72 -29.14 8.66 -4.72
N GLU A 73 -30.11 7.85 -5.15
CA GLU A 73 -30.82 6.85 -4.33
C GLU A 73 -30.15 5.47 -4.39
#